data_AF-Q5UYP0-F1
#
_entry.id   AF-Q5UYP0-F1
#
_cell.length_a   1.000
_cell.length_b   1.000
_cell.length_c   1.000
_cell.angle_alpha   90.00
_cell.angle_beta   90.00
_cell.angle_gamma   90.00
#
_symmetry.space_group_name_H-M   'P 1'
#
loop_
_entity.id
_entity.type
_entity.pdbx_description
1 polymer ?
#
loop_
_entity_poly.entity_id
_entity_poly.type
_entity_poly.pdbx_seq_one_letter_code
_entity_poly.pdbx_strand_id
1 'polypeptide(L)'
;MKRRNYIASLGSGLTLLAGCATGEGSGEGETNSTATETETATDTPTPTPTPEPDPKAVITDAGLIRERGRYTDLARSITGVGLGGEAIVGMEYNLPVKDGAVSAIAQATVYDDAGTQITQSSMDVDRVVQDESEFISRQGWFAVETDDWTTGSHTIELVINATNYGTTSDPMSVEFDVVKPLGPEDVELELVEKPTTIRVNKEFDLTYNIRNVSDRDSSLVVDTVFIDHQELEGIELERDITGNIPKGGREQFDEADLSFRVAGEFTYQIPELDVEFPFTIKPPK
;
A
#
# COMPACT_ATOMS: atom_id res chain seq x y z
N MET A 1 3.42 20.53 -4.08
CA MET A 1 4.59 19.76 -4.56
C MET A 1 5.77 19.84 -3.58
N LYS A 2 5.95 18.83 -2.71
CA LYS A 2 7.21 18.59 -1.98
C LYS A 2 7.43 17.08 -1.88
N ARG A 3 8.34 16.54 -2.68
CA ARG A 3 8.76 15.13 -2.61
C ARG A 3 9.79 15.00 -1.49
N ARG A 4 9.52 14.15 -0.49
CA ARG A 4 10.48 13.81 0.57
C ARG A 4 11.00 12.40 0.32
N ASN A 5 12.28 12.31 -0.03
CA ASN A 5 13.00 11.05 -0.16
C ASN A 5 13.52 10.63 1.23
N TYR A 6 13.22 9.41 1.65
CA TYR A 6 13.85 8.78 2.80
C TYR A 6 14.62 7.55 2.36
N ILE A 7 15.94 7.61 2.55
CA ILE A 7 16.90 6.53 2.29
C ILE A 7 16.97 5.65 3.54
N ALA A 8 16.72 4.35 3.39
CA ALA A 8 17.00 3.36 4.42
C ALA A 8 18.33 2.67 4.08
N SER A 9 19.35 2.91 4.92
CA SER A 9 20.60 2.15 4.97
C SER A 9 20.46 1.01 5.99
N LEU A 10 21.28 -0.04 5.81
CA LEU A 10 21.77 -1.07 6.75
C LEU A 10 22.07 -2.30 5.87
N GLY A 11 23.20 -3.01 5.93
CA GLY A 11 24.37 -3.02 6.79
C GLY A 11 25.08 -4.34 6.47
N SER A 12 26.35 -4.28 6.07
CA SER A 12 27.10 -5.40 5.49
C SER A 12 27.54 -6.44 6.52
N GLY A 13 27.43 -7.73 6.17
CA GLY A 13 28.02 -8.85 6.92
C GLY A 13 28.71 -9.83 5.96
N LEU A 14 30.04 -9.82 5.96
CA LEU A 14 30.93 -10.72 5.23
C LEU A 14 30.96 -12.12 5.86
N THR A 15 30.87 -13.17 5.03
CA THR A 15 31.56 -14.45 5.28
C THR A 15 31.95 -15.13 3.97
N LEU A 16 33.26 -15.31 3.79
CA LEU A 16 33.92 -16.12 2.76
C LEU A 16 33.94 -17.59 3.18
N LEU A 17 33.60 -18.53 2.28
CA LEU A 17 34.05 -19.92 2.36
C LEU A 17 34.30 -20.48 0.96
N ALA A 18 35.55 -20.89 0.74
CA ALA A 18 36.08 -21.54 -0.45
C ALA A 18 35.87 -23.07 -0.41
N GLY A 19 35.80 -23.71 -1.58
CA GLY A 19 35.86 -25.17 -1.70
C GLY A 19 36.11 -25.64 -3.14
N CYS A 20 37.38 -25.93 -3.44
CA CYS A 20 37.83 -26.64 -4.65
C CYS A 20 37.52 -28.13 -4.58
N ALA A 21 37.27 -28.78 -5.72
CA ALA A 21 37.85 -30.10 -6.01
C ALA A 21 37.81 -30.42 -7.51
N THR A 22 39.01 -30.59 -8.05
CA THR A 22 39.41 -31.04 -9.38
C THR A 22 39.16 -32.53 -9.61
N GLY A 23 38.98 -32.92 -10.88
CA GLY A 23 39.03 -34.30 -11.32
C GLY A 23 39.53 -34.40 -12.75
N GLU A 24 40.85 -34.51 -12.92
CA GLU A 24 41.52 -34.91 -14.17
C GLU A 24 41.51 -36.44 -14.30
N GLY A 25 41.26 -36.94 -15.51
CA GLY A 25 41.35 -38.35 -15.86
C GLY A 25 41.78 -38.52 -17.30
N SER A 26 43.09 -38.59 -17.51
CA SER A 26 43.77 -38.93 -18.78
C SER A 26 43.66 -40.43 -19.07
N GLY A 27 43.55 -40.81 -20.33
CA GLY A 27 43.60 -42.19 -20.79
C GLY A 27 43.67 -42.29 -22.31
N GLU A 28 44.88 -42.19 -22.85
CA GLU A 28 45.21 -42.59 -24.22
C GLU A 28 45.11 -44.12 -24.38
N GLY A 29 44.65 -44.56 -25.56
CA GLY A 29 44.62 -45.96 -25.94
C GLY A 29 44.25 -46.14 -27.41
N GLU A 30 45.26 -46.11 -28.28
CA GLU A 30 45.17 -46.62 -29.66
C GLU A 30 44.80 -48.11 -29.68
N THR A 31 43.97 -48.54 -30.64
CA THR A 31 44.35 -49.57 -31.64
C THR A 31 43.23 -49.89 -32.65
N ASN A 32 43.67 -49.92 -33.91
CA ASN A 32 43.27 -50.75 -35.05
C ASN A 32 41.84 -50.75 -35.64
N SER A 33 41.83 -50.33 -36.90
CA SER A 33 40.76 -50.31 -37.91
C SER A 33 40.22 -51.69 -38.30
N THR A 34 38.90 -51.75 -38.48
CA THR A 34 38.21 -52.71 -39.37
C THR A 34 37.19 -51.91 -40.18
N ALA A 35 37.37 -51.89 -41.51
CA ALA A 35 36.49 -51.17 -42.43
C ALA A 35 35.12 -51.88 -42.51
N THR A 36 34.10 -51.24 -41.97
CA THR A 36 32.69 -51.59 -42.12
C THR A 36 32.04 -50.52 -43.01
N GLU A 37 31.21 -50.94 -43.95
CA GLU A 37 30.51 -50.08 -44.90
C GLU A 37 29.73 -48.98 -44.15
N THR A 38 30.13 -47.72 -44.37
CA THR A 38 29.49 -46.54 -43.77
C THR A 38 28.16 -46.28 -44.48
N GLU A 39 27.05 -46.67 -43.86
CA GLU A 39 25.77 -46.06 -44.15
C GLU A 39 25.91 -44.55 -43.90
N THR A 40 25.68 -43.74 -44.93
CA THR A 40 25.61 -42.28 -44.79
C THR A 40 24.43 -41.95 -43.88
N ALA A 41 24.70 -41.83 -42.57
CA ALA A 41 23.78 -41.26 -41.62
C ALA A 41 23.37 -39.89 -42.18
N THR A 42 22.10 -39.76 -42.56
CA THR A 42 21.53 -38.46 -42.86
C THR A 42 21.55 -37.69 -41.56
N ASP A 43 22.43 -36.69 -41.44
CA ASP A 43 22.49 -35.78 -40.31
C ASP A 43 21.08 -35.25 -40.06
N THR A 44 20.42 -35.81 -39.05
CA THR A 44 19.15 -35.27 -38.58
C THR A 44 19.52 -33.91 -38.00
N PRO A 45 18.97 -32.80 -38.50
CA PRO A 45 19.32 -31.49 -37.98
C PRO A 45 19.03 -31.49 -36.49
N THR A 46 20.08 -31.30 -35.68
CA THR A 46 19.91 -31.08 -34.25
C THR A 46 18.96 -29.90 -34.09
N PRO A 47 17.85 -30.06 -33.35
CA PRO A 47 16.93 -28.95 -33.17
C PRO A 47 17.69 -27.78 -32.57
N THR A 48 17.68 -26.63 -33.24
CA THR A 48 18.22 -25.40 -32.68
C THR A 48 17.46 -25.12 -31.39
N PRO A 49 18.15 -24.98 -30.24
CA PRO A 49 17.47 -24.65 -29.00
C PRO A 49 16.70 -23.34 -29.21
N THR A 50 15.41 -23.37 -28.90
CA THR A 50 14.60 -22.15 -28.87
C THR A 50 15.09 -21.34 -27.68
N PRO A 51 15.43 -20.04 -27.85
CA PRO A 51 15.84 -19.22 -26.72
C PRO A 51 14.73 -19.18 -25.67
N GLU A 52 15.11 -19.32 -24.41
CA GLU A 52 14.18 -19.17 -23.28
C GLU A 52 13.68 -17.71 -23.25
N PRO A 53 12.38 -17.47 -23.02
CA PRO A 53 11.87 -16.11 -22.92
C PRO A 53 12.52 -15.37 -21.75
N ASP A 54 12.76 -14.07 -21.92
CA ASP A 54 13.31 -13.24 -20.84
C ASP A 54 12.37 -13.27 -19.62
N PRO A 55 12.92 -13.40 -18.40
CA PRO A 55 12.15 -13.30 -17.17
C PRO A 55 11.32 -12.01 -17.10
N LYS A 56 10.08 -12.12 -16.60
CA LYS A 56 9.17 -10.99 -16.40
C LYS A 56 8.76 -10.83 -14.95
N ALA A 57 8.46 -9.60 -14.56
CA ALA A 57 7.77 -9.33 -13.30
C ALA A 57 6.35 -9.95 -13.33
N VAL A 58 5.86 -10.35 -12.16
CA VAL A 58 4.52 -10.93 -12.01
C VAL A 58 3.86 -10.29 -10.82
N ILE A 59 2.67 -9.70 -11.02
CA ILE A 59 1.79 -9.27 -9.93
C ILE A 59 1.00 -10.51 -9.51
N THR A 60 1.18 -10.94 -8.26
CA THR A 60 0.59 -12.19 -7.75
C THR A 60 -0.73 -11.97 -7.05
N ASP A 61 -0.94 -10.80 -6.47
CA ASP A 61 -2.21 -10.38 -5.85
C ASP A 61 -2.32 -8.86 -5.82
N ALA A 62 -3.54 -8.33 -5.84
CA ALA A 62 -3.82 -6.91 -5.69
C ALA A 62 -5.24 -6.65 -5.19
N GLY A 63 -5.44 -5.51 -4.54
CA GLY A 63 -6.76 -5.06 -4.10
C GLY A 63 -6.69 -3.76 -3.32
N LEU A 64 -7.87 -3.17 -3.02
CA LEU A 64 -7.90 -1.98 -2.17
C LEU A 64 -7.66 -2.37 -0.72
N ILE A 65 -6.85 -1.56 -0.06
CA ILE A 65 -6.52 -1.69 1.35
C ILE A 65 -6.98 -0.45 2.11
N ARG A 66 -7.33 -0.65 3.38
CA ARG A 66 -7.75 0.46 4.25
C ARG A 66 -6.60 1.36 4.67
N GLU A 67 -5.44 0.76 4.86
CA GLU A 67 -4.29 1.39 5.50
C GLU A 67 -3.00 1.00 4.75
N ARG A 68 -2.13 1.98 4.59
CA ARG A 68 -0.82 1.81 3.93
C ARG A 68 0.01 0.77 4.68
N GLY A 69 0.62 -0.15 3.94
CA GLY A 69 1.51 -1.17 4.52
C GLY A 69 0.78 -2.36 5.14
N ARG A 70 -0.56 -2.41 5.11
CA ARG A 70 -1.34 -3.56 5.56
C ARG A 70 -1.78 -4.42 4.38
N TYR A 71 -0.99 -5.45 4.08
CA TYR A 71 -1.17 -6.30 2.89
C TYR A 71 -1.90 -7.63 3.15
N THR A 72 -2.44 -7.82 4.35
CA THR A 72 -3.24 -9.02 4.65
C THR A 72 -4.58 -8.94 3.94
N ASP A 73 -4.92 -9.98 3.16
CA ASP A 73 -6.20 -10.10 2.44
C ASP A 73 -6.49 -8.95 1.45
N LEU A 74 -5.54 -8.64 0.56
CA LEU A 74 -5.63 -7.53 -0.40
C LEU A 74 -6.97 -7.46 -1.15
N ALA A 75 -7.43 -8.58 -1.70
CA ALA A 75 -8.68 -8.64 -2.47
C ALA A 75 -9.97 -8.47 -1.64
N ARG A 76 -9.89 -8.31 -0.31
CA ARG A 76 -11.07 -8.37 0.59
C ARG A 76 -11.10 -7.29 1.66
N SER A 77 -10.22 -6.30 1.61
CA SER A 77 -10.16 -5.28 2.66
C SER A 77 -11.31 -4.27 2.54
N ILE A 78 -11.53 -3.69 1.35
CA ILE A 78 -12.68 -2.82 1.00
C ILE A 78 -12.97 -2.89 -0.51
N THR A 79 -14.18 -2.52 -0.92
CA THR A 79 -14.61 -2.42 -2.33
C THR A 79 -15.00 -1.01 -2.75
N GLY A 80 -15.01 -0.04 -1.82
CA GLY A 80 -15.37 1.34 -2.12
C GLY A 80 -14.73 2.35 -1.19
N VAL A 81 -14.66 3.59 -1.67
CA VAL A 81 -14.10 4.75 -0.97
C VAL A 81 -15.05 5.94 -1.09
N GLY A 82 -15.11 6.79 -0.08
CA GLY A 82 -15.85 8.03 -0.11
C GLY A 82 -15.15 9.06 -0.98
N LEU A 83 -15.93 9.87 -1.71
CA LEU A 83 -15.46 11.06 -2.41
C LEU A 83 -14.76 12.01 -1.42
N GLY A 84 -13.57 12.52 -1.78
CA GLY A 84 -12.68 13.27 -0.88
C GLY A 84 -11.81 12.38 0.01
N GLY A 85 -11.99 11.06 -0.06
CA GLY A 85 -11.13 10.07 0.59
C GLY A 85 -9.92 9.69 -0.28
N GLU A 86 -9.08 8.82 0.28
CA GLU A 86 -7.91 8.27 -0.39
C GLU A 86 -8.16 6.81 -0.82
N ALA A 87 -8.09 6.50 -2.11
CA ALA A 87 -8.06 5.13 -2.59
C ALA A 87 -6.65 4.58 -2.51
N ILE A 88 -6.44 3.53 -1.70
CA ILE A 88 -5.14 2.87 -1.55
C ILE A 88 -5.23 1.48 -2.16
N VAL A 89 -4.42 1.22 -3.18
CA VAL A 89 -4.28 -0.11 -3.79
C VAL A 89 -2.99 -0.75 -3.29
N GLY A 90 -3.10 -1.94 -2.73
CA GLY A 90 -1.96 -2.80 -2.39
C GLY A 90 -1.72 -3.84 -3.47
N MET A 91 -0.47 -4.27 -3.61
CA MET A 91 -0.08 -5.34 -4.52
C MET A 91 1.05 -6.20 -3.94
N GLU A 92 1.00 -7.48 -4.23
CA GLU A 92 2.11 -8.42 -4.07
C GLU A 92 2.67 -8.76 -5.44
N TYR A 93 3.99 -8.81 -5.56
CA TYR A 93 4.64 -9.06 -6.84
C TYR A 93 6.00 -9.71 -6.71
N ASN A 94 6.40 -10.41 -7.76
CA ASN A 94 7.71 -11.02 -7.93
C ASN A 94 8.52 -10.27 -8.99
N LEU A 95 9.76 -9.95 -8.67
CA LEU A 95 10.70 -9.30 -9.59
C LEU A 95 11.85 -10.24 -9.98
N PRO A 96 12.19 -10.34 -11.27
CA PRO A 96 13.33 -11.13 -11.72
C PRO A 96 14.66 -10.43 -11.38
N VAL A 97 15.61 -11.21 -10.87
CA VAL A 97 16.95 -10.76 -10.44
C VAL A 97 17.94 -10.93 -11.58
N LYS A 98 18.64 -9.85 -11.92
CA LYS A 98 19.72 -9.83 -12.91
C LYS A 98 21.00 -9.34 -12.26
N ASP A 99 22.07 -10.12 -12.39
CA ASP A 99 23.40 -9.78 -11.87
C ASP A 99 23.39 -9.39 -10.38
N GLY A 100 22.58 -10.10 -9.57
CA GLY A 100 22.44 -9.86 -8.13
C GLY A 100 21.65 -8.58 -7.79
N ALA A 101 20.85 -8.05 -8.70
CA ALA A 101 20.01 -6.88 -8.44
C ALA A 101 18.66 -6.95 -9.16
N VAL A 102 17.69 -6.20 -8.65
CA VAL A 102 16.45 -5.88 -9.35
C VAL A 102 16.39 -4.39 -9.64
N SER A 103 15.83 -4.04 -10.79
CA SER A 103 15.44 -2.69 -11.16
C SER A 103 14.11 -2.77 -11.87
N ALA A 104 13.11 -2.05 -11.39
CA ALA A 104 11.78 -2.04 -11.96
C ALA A 104 11.06 -0.72 -11.72
N ILE A 105 10.04 -0.43 -12.53
CA ILE A 105 9.11 0.66 -12.34
C ILE A 105 7.72 0.04 -12.20
N ALA A 106 7.12 0.16 -11.02
CA ALA A 106 5.72 -0.15 -10.81
C ALA A 106 4.86 1.07 -11.17
N GLN A 107 3.71 0.84 -11.79
CA GLN A 107 2.78 1.89 -12.20
C GLN A 107 1.35 1.50 -11.82
N ALA A 108 0.58 2.50 -11.39
CA ALA A 108 -0.86 2.41 -11.20
C ALA A 108 -1.54 3.49 -12.05
N THR A 109 -2.46 3.08 -12.91
CA THR A 109 -3.26 3.98 -13.75
C THR A 109 -4.72 3.83 -13.37
N VAL A 110 -5.41 4.94 -13.10
CA VAL A 110 -6.82 4.92 -12.73
C VAL A 110 -7.68 5.36 -13.90
N TYR A 111 -8.76 4.63 -14.13
CA TYR A 111 -9.77 4.89 -15.14
C TYR A 111 -11.15 5.10 -14.52
N ASP A 112 -11.95 6.00 -15.10
CA ASP A 112 -13.39 6.10 -14.83
C ASP A 112 -14.18 4.97 -15.52
N ASP A 113 -15.50 4.95 -15.31
CA ASP A 113 -16.43 3.98 -15.90
C ASP A 113 -16.51 4.05 -17.43
N ALA A 114 -16.15 5.19 -18.02
CA ALA A 114 -16.05 5.38 -19.47
C ALA A 114 -14.71 4.90 -20.04
N GLY A 115 -13.78 4.44 -19.19
CA GLY A 115 -12.44 4.02 -19.58
C GLY A 115 -11.47 5.19 -19.83
N THR A 116 -11.81 6.40 -19.36
CA THR A 116 -10.94 7.57 -19.44
C THR A 116 -9.94 7.55 -18.30
N GLN A 117 -8.66 7.70 -18.63
CA GLN A 117 -7.62 7.81 -17.61
C GLN A 117 -7.79 9.10 -16.80
N ILE A 118 -7.94 8.96 -15.48
CA ILE A 118 -8.04 10.07 -14.53
C ILE A 118 -6.66 10.47 -14.03
N THR A 119 -5.87 9.50 -13.58
CA THR A 119 -4.56 9.74 -12.97
C THR A 119 -3.62 8.55 -13.18
N GLN A 120 -2.33 8.80 -13.00
CA GLN A 120 -1.28 7.78 -13.06
C GLN A 120 -0.18 8.08 -12.06
N SER A 121 0.24 7.06 -11.34
CA SER A 121 1.34 7.10 -10.37
C SER A 121 2.38 6.03 -10.70
N SER A 122 3.63 6.28 -10.32
CA SER A 122 4.73 5.34 -10.52
C SER A 122 5.70 5.32 -9.34
N MET A 123 6.34 4.17 -9.12
CA MET A 123 7.33 3.95 -8.07
C MET A 123 8.51 3.17 -8.65
N ASP A 124 9.72 3.69 -8.45
CA ASP A 124 10.97 2.99 -8.78
C ASP A 124 11.28 1.93 -7.70
N VAL A 125 11.72 0.76 -8.13
CA VAL A 125 12.11 -0.37 -7.28
C VAL A 125 13.50 -0.82 -7.67
N ASP A 126 14.51 -0.33 -6.95
CA ASP A 126 15.92 -0.72 -7.13
C ASP A 126 16.45 -1.39 -5.87
N ARG A 127 17.03 -2.58 -6.01
CA ARG A 127 17.58 -3.31 -4.86
C ARG A 127 18.68 -4.30 -5.24
N VAL A 128 19.68 -4.40 -4.38
CA VAL A 128 20.70 -5.47 -4.42
C VAL A 128 20.16 -6.71 -3.72
N VAL A 129 20.30 -7.85 -4.36
CA VAL A 129 19.91 -9.19 -3.90
C VAL A 129 21.19 -9.94 -3.52
N GLN A 130 21.30 -10.34 -2.26
CA GLN A 130 22.52 -10.93 -1.72
C GLN A 130 22.55 -12.46 -1.84
N ASP A 131 21.41 -13.07 -2.09
CA ASP A 131 21.29 -14.50 -2.36
C ASP A 131 21.25 -14.76 -3.87
N GLU A 132 21.40 -16.03 -4.25
CA GLU A 132 21.35 -16.47 -5.65
C GLU A 132 19.91 -16.68 -6.13
N SER A 133 18.93 -15.98 -5.54
CA SER A 133 17.53 -16.12 -5.95
C SER A 133 17.31 -15.53 -7.34
N GLU A 134 16.62 -16.26 -8.20
CA GLU A 134 16.19 -15.78 -9.52
C GLU A 134 15.07 -14.74 -9.43
N PHE A 135 14.29 -14.78 -8.35
CA PHE A 135 13.19 -13.88 -8.08
C PHE A 135 13.18 -13.41 -6.63
N ILE A 136 12.70 -12.20 -6.40
CA ILE A 136 12.35 -11.73 -5.06
C ILE A 136 10.86 -11.39 -4.99
N SER A 137 10.22 -11.75 -3.87
CA SER A 137 8.85 -11.35 -3.56
C SER A 137 8.82 -10.03 -2.80
N ARG A 138 7.87 -9.17 -3.14
CA ARG A 138 7.74 -7.81 -2.63
C ARG A 138 6.27 -7.44 -2.48
N GLN A 139 6.05 -6.43 -1.65
CA GLN A 139 4.76 -5.77 -1.47
C GLN A 139 4.94 -4.28 -1.73
N GLY A 140 3.91 -3.64 -2.26
CA GLY A 140 3.89 -2.21 -2.53
C GLY A 140 2.47 -1.68 -2.59
N TRP A 141 2.32 -0.35 -2.51
CA TRP A 141 1.03 0.30 -2.62
C TRP A 141 1.11 1.60 -3.40
N PHE A 142 -0.02 2.01 -3.95
CA PHE A 142 -0.26 3.34 -4.48
C PHE A 142 -1.46 3.95 -3.75
N ALA A 143 -1.44 5.27 -3.60
CA ALA A 143 -2.55 6.00 -3.01
C ALA A 143 -2.91 7.18 -3.93
N VAL A 144 -4.21 7.41 -4.11
CA VAL A 144 -4.74 8.46 -4.96
C VAL A 144 -5.91 9.14 -4.25
N GLU A 145 -5.89 10.47 -4.26
CA GLU A 145 -6.94 11.33 -3.72
C GLU A 145 -8.13 11.36 -4.70
N THR A 146 -9.36 11.38 -4.16
CA THR A 146 -10.60 11.27 -4.94
C THR A 146 -11.44 12.55 -4.98
N ASP A 147 -10.92 13.69 -4.50
CA ASP A 147 -11.65 14.95 -4.34
C ASP A 147 -12.32 15.45 -5.63
N ASP A 148 -11.61 15.36 -6.75
CA ASP A 148 -12.05 15.89 -8.04
C ASP A 148 -12.79 14.85 -8.91
N TRP A 149 -13.13 13.69 -8.34
CA TRP A 149 -13.68 12.57 -9.10
C TRP A 149 -15.21 12.57 -9.07
N THR A 150 -15.82 11.76 -9.92
CA THR A 150 -17.26 11.49 -9.86
C THR A 150 -17.53 10.22 -9.07
N THR A 151 -18.67 10.13 -8.39
CA THR A 151 -19.11 8.86 -7.80
C THR A 151 -19.43 7.84 -8.90
N GLY A 152 -19.08 6.58 -8.69
CA GLY A 152 -19.29 5.49 -9.64
C GLY A 152 -18.16 4.47 -9.62
N SER A 153 -18.22 3.53 -10.57
CA SER A 153 -17.21 2.49 -10.71
C SER A 153 -15.93 3.04 -11.35
N HIS A 154 -14.79 2.59 -10.83
CA HIS A 154 -13.45 2.96 -11.27
C HIS A 154 -12.60 1.70 -11.36
N THR A 155 -11.54 1.76 -12.18
CA THR A 155 -10.57 0.68 -12.30
C THR A 155 -9.16 1.21 -12.09
N ILE A 156 -8.39 0.54 -11.24
CA ILE A 156 -6.94 0.73 -11.14
C ILE A 156 -6.27 -0.39 -11.91
N GLU A 157 -5.53 -0.05 -12.97
CA GLU A 157 -4.64 -0.97 -13.66
C GLU A 157 -3.23 -0.86 -13.10
N LEU A 158 -2.66 -2.00 -12.72
CA LEU A 158 -1.31 -2.14 -12.20
C LEU A 158 -0.42 -2.83 -13.23
N VAL A 159 0.78 -2.29 -13.43
CA VAL A 159 1.80 -2.85 -14.31
C VAL A 159 3.18 -2.66 -13.70
N ILE A 160 4.07 -3.64 -13.91
CA ILE A 160 5.46 -3.56 -13.48
C ILE A 160 6.38 -3.76 -14.68
N ASN A 161 7.20 -2.76 -14.96
CA ASN A 161 8.27 -2.84 -15.95
C ASN A 161 9.57 -3.26 -15.27
N ALA A 162 10.08 -4.47 -15.54
CA ALA A 162 11.40 -4.91 -15.09
C ALA A 162 12.47 -4.34 -16.03
N THR A 163 13.03 -3.19 -15.66
CA THR A 163 13.90 -2.36 -16.52
C THR A 163 15.21 -3.07 -16.88
N ASN A 164 15.70 -3.95 -16.01
CA ASN A 164 16.89 -4.78 -16.20
C ASN A 164 16.71 -5.86 -17.30
N TYR A 165 15.47 -6.29 -17.56
CA TYR A 165 15.10 -7.24 -18.61
C TYR A 165 14.37 -6.58 -19.80
N GLY A 166 13.87 -5.35 -19.66
CA GLY A 166 13.04 -4.71 -20.67
C GLY A 166 11.67 -5.39 -20.86
N THR A 167 11.22 -6.14 -19.85
CA THR A 167 9.94 -6.86 -19.86
C THR A 167 8.91 -6.13 -19.01
N THR A 168 7.64 -6.29 -19.34
CA THR A 168 6.50 -5.75 -18.58
C THR A 168 5.63 -6.91 -18.11
N SER A 169 5.12 -6.84 -16.89
CA SER A 169 4.15 -7.81 -16.37
C SER A 169 2.87 -7.81 -17.19
N ASP A 170 2.08 -8.88 -17.08
CA ASP A 170 0.68 -8.79 -17.51
C ASP A 170 -0.03 -7.76 -16.61
N PRO A 171 -0.94 -6.92 -17.14
CA PRO A 171 -1.66 -5.94 -16.33
C PRO A 171 -2.59 -6.65 -15.35
N MET A 172 -2.72 -6.09 -14.14
CA MET A 172 -3.69 -6.53 -13.14
C MET A 172 -4.65 -5.39 -12.81
N SER A 173 -5.95 -5.66 -12.93
CA SER A 173 -6.99 -4.65 -12.69
C SER A 173 -7.65 -4.85 -11.32
N VAL A 174 -7.90 -3.75 -10.63
CA VAL A 174 -8.64 -3.68 -9.37
C VAL A 174 -9.82 -2.73 -9.56
N GLU A 175 -11.04 -3.25 -9.49
CA GLU A 175 -12.27 -2.47 -9.58
C GLU A 175 -12.72 -1.98 -8.21
N PHE A 176 -13.28 -0.77 -8.16
CA PHE A 176 -13.85 -0.20 -6.94
C PHE A 176 -14.86 0.90 -7.21
N ASP A 177 -15.65 1.23 -6.19
CA ASP A 177 -16.61 2.32 -6.28
C ASP A 177 -16.13 3.56 -5.50
N VAL A 178 -16.21 4.72 -6.14
CA VAL A 178 -16.22 6.01 -5.43
C VAL A 178 -17.66 6.32 -5.07
N VAL A 179 -17.94 6.48 -3.79
CA VAL A 179 -19.29 6.66 -3.23
C VAL A 179 -19.37 7.97 -2.44
N LYS A 180 -20.57 8.35 -1.98
CA LYS A 180 -20.70 9.48 -1.04
C LYS A 180 -19.93 9.18 0.26
N PRO A 181 -19.15 10.13 0.81
CA PRO A 181 -18.48 9.96 2.11
C PRO A 181 -19.48 9.67 3.23
N LEU A 182 -18.98 9.08 4.32
CA LEU A 182 -19.78 8.77 5.50
C LEU A 182 -20.29 10.07 6.13
N GLY A 183 -21.62 10.18 6.28
CA GLY A 183 -22.26 11.30 6.96
C GLY A 183 -22.83 10.91 8.33
N PRO A 184 -23.60 11.82 8.96
CA PRO A 184 -24.16 11.61 10.31
C PRO A 184 -25.03 10.37 10.44
N GLU A 185 -25.75 10.00 9.38
CA GLU A 185 -26.64 8.83 9.37
C GLU A 185 -25.89 7.50 9.11
N ASP A 186 -24.62 7.58 8.67
CA ASP A 186 -23.83 6.43 8.28
C ASP A 186 -22.89 5.94 9.39
N VAL A 187 -22.75 6.70 10.48
CA VAL A 187 -21.77 6.43 11.54
C VAL A 187 -22.36 6.40 12.95
N GLU A 188 -21.72 5.62 13.81
CA GLU A 188 -21.90 5.68 15.26
C GLU A 188 -20.57 6.05 15.91
N LEU A 189 -20.58 7.06 16.79
CA LEU A 189 -19.42 7.38 17.63
C LEU A 189 -19.41 6.48 18.87
N GLU A 190 -18.29 5.80 19.10
CA GLU A 190 -18.04 5.03 20.31
C GLU A 190 -16.87 5.66 21.09
N LEU A 191 -17.15 6.36 22.19
CA LEU A 191 -16.10 6.91 23.04
C LEU A 191 -15.35 5.78 23.76
N VAL A 192 -14.02 5.74 23.61
CA VAL A 192 -13.16 4.69 24.17
C VAL A 192 -12.51 5.14 25.46
N GLU A 193 -11.80 6.26 25.41
CA GLU A 193 -11.08 6.80 26.56
C GLU A 193 -11.39 8.28 26.73
N LYS A 194 -11.90 8.61 27.93
CA LYS A 194 -12.07 9.98 28.41
C LYS A 194 -11.37 10.12 29.75
N PRO A 195 -10.49 11.11 29.93
CA PRO A 195 -9.94 11.41 31.24
C PRO A 195 -11.06 11.78 32.21
N THR A 196 -11.14 11.08 33.34
CA THR A 196 -12.15 11.34 34.38
C THR A 196 -11.96 12.69 35.08
N THR A 197 -10.80 13.33 34.90
CA THR A 197 -10.54 14.69 35.36
C THR A 197 -9.49 15.35 34.48
N ILE A 198 -9.93 16.35 33.72
CA ILE A 198 -9.07 17.25 32.95
C ILE A 198 -8.81 18.49 33.80
N ARG A 199 -7.61 19.07 33.72
CA ARG A 199 -7.24 20.27 34.49
C ARG A 199 -6.59 21.31 33.60
N VAL A 200 -6.78 22.57 33.98
CA VAL A 200 -6.10 23.71 33.35
C VAL A 200 -4.59 23.46 33.27
N ASN A 201 -4.00 23.72 32.11
CA ASN A 201 -2.58 23.54 31.80
C ASN A 201 -2.05 22.11 32.00
N LYS A 202 -2.91 21.10 31.88
CA LYS A 202 -2.52 19.69 31.82
C LYS A 202 -2.93 19.10 30.49
N GLU A 203 -1.97 18.47 29.83
CA GLU A 203 -2.20 17.65 28.64
C GLU A 203 -3.11 16.47 29.00
N PHE A 204 -3.96 16.12 28.06
CA PHE A 204 -4.78 14.92 28.11
C PHE A 204 -5.05 14.43 26.71
N ASP A 205 -5.37 13.15 26.61
CA ASP A 205 -5.70 12.50 25.36
C ASP A 205 -7.19 12.21 25.31
N LEU A 206 -7.75 12.23 24.09
CA LEU A 206 -9.11 11.80 23.81
C LEU A 206 -9.06 10.70 22.74
N THR A 207 -9.57 9.52 23.07
CA THR A 207 -9.66 8.40 22.13
C THR A 207 -11.11 8.04 21.87
N TYR A 208 -11.49 7.97 20.60
CA TYR A 208 -12.82 7.58 20.17
C TYR A 208 -12.75 6.70 18.92
N ASN A 209 -13.77 5.86 18.73
CA ASN A 209 -13.96 5.14 17.48
C ASN A 209 -15.13 5.75 16.71
N ILE A 210 -15.01 5.74 15.38
CA ILE A 210 -16.13 5.95 14.47
C ILE A 210 -16.42 4.60 13.82
N ARG A 211 -17.64 4.12 14.01
CA ARG A 211 -18.12 2.87 13.42
C ARG A 211 -18.98 3.18 12.21
N ASN A 212 -18.69 2.55 11.08
CA ASN A 212 -19.54 2.62 9.89
C ASN A 212 -20.74 1.67 10.07
N VAL A 213 -21.95 2.23 10.21
CA VAL A 213 -23.21 1.49 10.34
C VAL A 213 -24.01 1.46 9.04
N SER A 214 -23.52 2.11 7.99
CA SER A 214 -24.09 2.01 6.66
C SER A 214 -23.92 0.59 6.09
N ASP A 215 -24.54 0.34 4.93
CA ASP A 215 -24.49 -0.93 4.25
C ASP A 215 -23.40 -1.04 3.18
N ARG A 216 -22.44 -0.11 3.17
CA ARG A 216 -21.36 0.00 2.17
C ARG A 216 -20.01 0.37 2.80
N ASP A 217 -18.93 0.08 2.08
CA ASP A 217 -17.62 0.67 2.37
C ASP A 217 -17.62 2.13 1.93
N SER A 218 -16.98 3.00 2.71
CA SER A 218 -16.81 4.41 2.36
C SER A 218 -15.69 5.03 3.21
N SER A 219 -15.41 6.30 2.97
CA SER A 219 -14.41 7.07 3.70
C SER A 219 -15.10 8.05 4.64
N LEU A 220 -14.51 8.20 5.82
CA LEU A 220 -14.69 9.39 6.61
C LEU A 220 -13.87 10.52 5.99
N VAL A 221 -14.48 11.69 5.82
CA VAL A 221 -13.84 12.91 5.34
C VAL A 221 -14.35 14.05 6.22
N VAL A 222 -13.48 14.52 7.11
CA VAL A 222 -13.75 15.61 8.06
C VAL A 222 -12.57 16.55 7.97
N ASP A 223 -12.86 17.83 7.75
CA ASP A 223 -11.83 18.86 7.56
C ASP A 223 -11.66 19.69 8.84
N THR A 224 -12.73 19.79 9.63
CA THR A 224 -12.76 20.66 10.80
C THR A 224 -13.35 19.97 12.02
N VAL A 225 -12.68 20.17 13.15
CA VAL A 225 -13.20 19.84 14.47
C VAL A 225 -13.34 21.13 15.26
N PHE A 226 -14.42 21.29 16.02
CA PHE A 226 -14.62 22.45 16.88
C PHE A 226 -14.52 22.06 18.34
N ILE A 227 -13.93 22.94 19.14
CA ILE A 227 -14.04 22.89 20.59
C ILE A 227 -14.75 24.17 21.05
N ASP A 228 -16.00 24.02 21.44
CA ASP A 228 -16.82 25.11 21.95
C ASP A 228 -16.66 25.26 23.48
N HIS A 229 -16.74 26.49 23.98
CA HIS A 229 -16.70 26.83 25.39
C HIS A 229 -17.51 28.10 25.65
N GLN A 230 -18.39 28.08 26.66
CA GLN A 230 -19.39 29.14 26.89
C GLN A 230 -18.83 30.57 27.02
N GLU A 231 -17.59 30.72 27.50
CA GLU A 231 -16.94 32.03 27.71
C GLU A 231 -15.85 32.36 26.69
N LEU A 232 -15.51 31.44 25.80
CA LEU A 232 -14.50 31.66 24.77
C LEU A 232 -15.17 31.70 23.40
N GLU A 233 -14.57 32.41 22.45
CA GLU A 233 -14.86 32.17 21.05
C GLU A 233 -14.46 30.73 20.73
N GLY A 234 -15.34 29.98 20.05
CA GLY A 234 -15.10 28.57 19.71
C GLY A 234 -13.75 28.39 19.03
N ILE A 235 -13.01 27.37 19.46
CA ILE A 235 -11.69 27.07 18.90
C ILE A 235 -11.90 26.12 17.74
N GLU A 236 -11.68 26.63 16.53
CA GLU A 236 -11.60 25.81 15.33
C GLU A 236 -10.24 25.10 15.28
N LEU A 237 -10.28 23.78 15.17
CA LEU A 237 -9.11 22.94 14.93
C LEU A 237 -9.20 22.41 13.50
N GLU A 238 -8.31 22.90 12.65
CA GLU A 238 -8.07 22.30 11.34
C GLU A 238 -7.54 20.87 11.58
N ARG A 239 -8.29 19.89 11.06
CA ARG A 239 -8.08 18.47 11.31
C ARG A 239 -8.46 17.70 10.06
N ASP A 240 -7.46 17.20 9.35
CA ASP A 240 -7.66 16.30 8.23
C ASP A 240 -7.92 14.88 8.75
N ILE A 241 -9.15 14.60 9.20
CA ILE A 241 -9.54 13.27 9.64
C ILE A 241 -10.11 12.52 8.44
N THR A 242 -9.25 11.71 7.82
CA THR A 242 -9.62 10.85 6.70
C THR A 242 -9.34 9.39 7.02
N GLY A 243 -10.23 8.50 6.58
CA GLY A 243 -10.04 7.06 6.80
C GLY A 243 -11.07 6.19 6.09
N ASN A 244 -10.61 5.11 5.47
CA ASN A 244 -11.49 4.13 4.82
C ASN A 244 -12.05 3.14 5.85
N ILE A 245 -13.37 3.18 6.07
CA ILE A 245 -14.05 2.36 7.05
C ILE A 245 -14.97 1.36 6.33
N PRO A 246 -14.66 0.04 6.37
CA PRO A 246 -15.48 -0.97 5.73
C PRO A 246 -16.86 -1.01 6.37
N LYS A 247 -17.85 -1.53 5.64
CA LYS A 247 -19.19 -1.81 6.14
C LYS A 247 -19.15 -2.57 7.46
N GLY A 248 -19.76 -2.02 8.50
CA GLY A 248 -19.79 -2.62 9.84
C GLY A 248 -18.44 -2.56 10.59
N GLY A 249 -17.41 -1.99 9.97
CA GLY A 249 -16.10 -1.75 10.56
C GLY A 249 -16.06 -0.49 11.40
N ARG A 250 -14.88 -0.22 11.98
CA ARG A 250 -14.59 0.96 12.78
C ARG A 250 -13.16 1.43 12.56
N GLU A 251 -12.95 2.70 12.84
CA GLU A 251 -11.65 3.39 12.85
C GLU A 251 -11.48 4.10 14.20
N GLN A 252 -10.28 4.01 14.77
CA GLN A 252 -9.95 4.68 16.04
C GLN A 252 -9.21 5.98 15.73
N PHE A 253 -9.58 7.03 16.44
CA PHE A 253 -8.92 8.34 16.39
C PHE A 253 -8.43 8.72 17.78
N ASP A 254 -7.21 9.25 17.81
CA ASP A 254 -6.51 9.67 19.02
C ASP A 254 -6.15 11.16 18.89
N GLU A 255 -6.75 11.99 19.73
CA GLU A 255 -6.39 13.40 19.88
C GLU A 255 -5.46 13.52 21.09
N ALA A 256 -4.16 13.56 20.81
CA ALA A 256 -3.12 13.62 21.83
C ALA A 256 -2.79 15.06 22.25
N ASP A 257 -2.28 15.20 23.47
CA ASP A 257 -1.67 16.44 23.98
C ASP A 257 -2.61 17.66 24.01
N LEU A 258 -3.92 17.45 24.11
CA LEU A 258 -4.89 18.53 24.25
C LEU A 258 -4.67 19.25 25.58
N SER A 259 -4.61 20.58 25.54
CA SER A 259 -4.48 21.38 26.77
C SER A 259 -5.18 22.73 26.66
N PHE A 260 -5.80 23.16 27.76
CA PHE A 260 -6.55 24.40 27.82
C PHE A 260 -6.14 25.24 29.03
N ARG A 261 -6.21 26.56 28.85
CA ARG A 261 -5.77 27.55 29.84
C ARG A 261 -6.91 28.04 30.74
N VAL A 262 -8.16 27.67 30.45
CA VAL A 262 -9.34 28.05 31.22
C VAL A 262 -10.08 26.81 31.71
N ALA A 263 -10.73 26.94 32.86
CA ALA A 263 -11.61 25.91 33.41
C ALA A 263 -13.04 26.18 32.91
N GLY A 264 -13.86 25.13 32.82
CA GLY A 264 -15.24 25.24 32.38
C GLY A 264 -15.76 23.98 31.70
N GLU A 265 -16.96 24.10 31.14
CA GLU A 265 -17.58 23.08 30.29
C GLU A 265 -17.19 23.35 28.84
N PHE A 266 -16.72 22.32 28.16
CA PHE A 266 -16.32 22.33 26.77
C PHE A 266 -17.12 21.28 26.00
N THR A 267 -17.30 21.50 24.70
CA THR A 267 -17.87 20.51 23.79
C THR A 267 -16.92 20.30 22.63
N TYR A 268 -16.44 19.07 22.43
CA TYR A 268 -15.74 18.66 21.22
C TYR A 268 -16.79 18.27 20.18
N GLN A 269 -16.74 18.88 19.00
CA GLN A 269 -17.74 18.71 17.95
C GLN A 269 -17.07 18.29 16.64
N ILE A 270 -17.67 17.32 15.96
CA ILE A 270 -17.36 16.95 14.57
C ILE A 270 -18.63 17.24 13.76
N PRO A 271 -18.78 18.46 13.21
CA PRO A 271 -20.03 18.90 12.60
C PRO A 271 -20.48 18.05 11.41
N GLU A 272 -19.53 17.58 10.60
CA GLU A 272 -19.76 16.74 9.43
C GLU A 272 -20.44 15.41 9.79
N LEU A 273 -20.32 15.00 11.05
CA LEU A 273 -20.93 13.79 11.61
C LEU A 273 -22.10 14.07 12.56
N ASP A 274 -22.43 15.33 12.83
CA ASP A 274 -23.40 15.72 13.89
C ASP A 274 -23.06 15.09 15.25
N VAL A 275 -21.77 15.02 15.56
CA VAL A 275 -21.26 14.39 16.79
C VAL A 275 -20.77 15.45 17.75
N GLU A 276 -21.23 15.35 19.01
CA GLU A 276 -20.82 16.24 20.09
C GLU A 276 -20.45 15.46 21.35
N PHE A 277 -19.38 15.90 22.01
CA PHE A 277 -18.88 15.31 23.24
C PHE A 277 -18.60 16.39 24.29
N PRO A 278 -19.42 16.48 25.36
CA PRO A 278 -19.18 17.43 26.43
C PRO A 278 -18.09 16.93 27.38
N PHE A 279 -17.20 17.80 27.83
CA PHE A 279 -16.20 17.51 28.87
C PHE A 279 -15.89 18.72 29.74
N THR A 280 -15.45 18.48 30.97
CA THR A 280 -15.22 19.52 31.97
C THR A 280 -13.73 19.65 32.28
N ILE A 281 -13.20 20.86 32.23
CA ILE A 281 -11.84 21.20 32.67
C ILE A 281 -11.90 21.85 34.04
N LYS A 282 -11.25 21.24 35.02
CA LYS A 282 -11.21 21.74 36.39
C LYS A 282 -10.10 22.78 36.60
N PRO A 283 -10.25 23.71 37.56
CA PRO A 283 -9.19 24.63 37.95
C PRO A 283 -7.87 23.91 38.32
N PRO A 284 -6.73 24.63 38.27
CA PRO A 284 -5.46 24.09 38.76
C PRO A 284 -5.59 23.66 40.23
N LYS A 285 -4.82 22.63 40.63
CA LYS A 285 -4.73 22.20 42.03
C LYS A 285 -3.95 23.19 42.85
#